data_AF-A0AAD6B0X7-F1
#
_entry.id   AF-A0AAD6B0X7-F1
#
_cell.length_a   1.000
_cell.length_b   1.000
_cell.length_c   1.000
_cell.angle_alpha   90.00
_cell.angle_beta   90.00
_cell.angle_gamma   90.00
#
_symmetry.space_group_name_H-M   'P 1'
#
loop_
_entity.id
_entity.type
_entity.pdbx_description
1 polymer ?
#
loop_
_entity_poly.entity_id
_entity_poly.type
_entity_poly.pdbx_seq_one_letter_code
_entity_poly.pdbx_strand_id
1 'polypeptide(L)'
;CPHSKQEEANLRLCAGEQGFCLVNDGGTVKLDRRHAYYYQVQAQLHVVDVDYCDFVVWTKNDLFVERIVRDVDLWDNIIPRVESFFRLCVLPEVLGQQLTRGK
;
A
#
# COMPACT_ATOMS: atom_id res chain seq x y z
N CYS A 1 -10.85 4.64 -1.78
CA CYS A 1 -11.72 3.58 -1.26
C CYS A 1 -12.17 2.68 -2.43
N PRO A 2 -12.20 1.35 -2.29
CA PRO A 2 -12.80 0.48 -3.30
C PRO A 2 -14.23 0.95 -3.60
N HIS A 3 -14.57 1.10 -4.88
CA HIS A 3 -15.90 1.57 -5.31
C HIS A 3 -17.02 0.64 -4.82
N SER A 4 -16.71 -0.64 -4.61
CA SER A 4 -17.63 -1.66 -4.08
C SER A 4 -18.16 -1.36 -2.67
N LYS A 5 -17.51 -0.47 -1.90
CA LYS A 5 -17.88 -0.13 -0.52
C LYS A 5 -18.36 1.31 -0.34
N GLN A 6 -18.69 1.99 -1.44
CA GLN A 6 -19.04 3.41 -1.41
C GLN A 6 -20.31 3.76 -0.60
N GLU A 7 -21.22 2.80 -0.43
CA GLU A 7 -22.49 2.96 0.30
C GLU A 7 -22.43 2.33 1.69
N GLU A 8 -21.29 1.76 2.08
CA GLU A 8 -21.16 1.11 3.38
C GLU A 8 -21.33 2.12 4.51
N ALA A 9 -22.14 1.75 5.50
CA ALA A 9 -22.49 2.62 6.61
C ALA A 9 -21.36 2.75 7.64
N ASN A 10 -20.53 1.73 7.78
CA ASN A 10 -19.44 1.72 8.76
C ASN A 10 -18.24 0.92 8.25
N LEU A 11 -17.13 1.63 8.01
CA LEU A 11 -15.89 1.07 7.48
C LEU A 11 -15.26 0.04 8.42
N ARG A 12 -15.57 0.11 9.73
CA ARG A 12 -15.09 -0.85 10.72
C ARG A 12 -15.74 -2.22 10.57
N LEU A 13 -16.96 -2.29 10.02
CA LEU A 13 -17.65 -3.56 9.76
C LEU A 13 -17.04 -4.31 8.58
N CYS A 14 -16.48 -3.58 7.61
CA CYS A 14 -15.76 -4.19 6.48
C CYS A 14 -14.33 -4.60 6.81
N ALA A 15 -13.82 -4.29 7.99
CA ALA A 15 -12.46 -4.60 8.37
C ALA A 15 -12.25 -6.13 8.42
N GLY A 16 -11.30 -6.63 7.62
CA GLY A 16 -11.01 -8.05 7.47
C GLY A 16 -11.74 -8.73 6.30
N GLU A 17 -12.61 -8.03 5.57
CA GLU A 17 -13.19 -8.57 4.34
C GLU A 17 -12.13 -8.77 3.24
N GLN A 18 -12.32 -9.81 2.42
CA GLN A 18 -11.42 -10.10 1.31
C GLN A 18 -11.38 -8.94 0.32
N GLY A 19 -10.18 -8.46 0.01
CA GLY A 19 -9.98 -7.35 -0.93
C GLY A 19 -10.24 -5.96 -0.32
N PHE A 20 -10.56 -5.87 0.97
CA PHE A 20 -10.62 -4.61 1.68
C PHE A 20 -9.29 -4.28 2.36
N CYS A 21 -9.00 -2.99 2.49
CA CYS A 21 -7.70 -2.52 2.97
C CYS A 21 -7.57 -2.45 4.50
N LEU A 22 -8.69 -2.40 5.24
CA LEU A 22 -8.67 -2.34 6.70
C LEU A 22 -8.80 -3.73 7.32
N VAL A 23 -8.17 -3.93 8.47
CA VAL A 23 -8.24 -5.13 9.31
C VAL A 23 -8.59 -4.72 10.73
N ASN A 24 -9.33 -5.58 11.43
CA ASN A 24 -9.55 -5.45 12.86
C ASN A 24 -8.48 -6.27 13.60
N ASP A 25 -7.60 -5.58 14.32
CA ASP A 25 -6.57 -6.18 15.15
C ASP A 25 -6.88 -5.89 16.63
N GLY A 26 -7.37 -6.89 17.35
CA GLY A 26 -7.66 -6.79 18.78
C GLY A 26 -8.68 -5.71 19.14
N GLY A 27 -9.64 -5.40 18.27
CA GLY A 27 -10.65 -4.34 18.48
C GLY A 27 -10.28 -2.99 17.87
N THR A 28 -9.06 -2.84 17.36
CA THR A 28 -8.60 -1.63 16.67
C THR A 28 -8.62 -1.85 15.16
N VAL A 29 -9.35 -0.99 14.45
CA VAL A 29 -9.37 -1.01 12.98
C VAL A 29 -8.19 -0.20 12.46
N LYS A 30 -7.42 -0.79 11.55
CA LYS A 30 -6.24 -0.19 10.92
C LYS A 30 -6.04 -0.71 9.51
N LEU A 31 -5.25 -0.02 8.71
CA LEU A 31 -4.73 -0.47 7.43
C LEU A 31 -3.91 -1.73 7.62
N ASP A 32 -4.27 -2.81 6.93
CA ASP A 32 -3.51 -4.06 6.96
C ASP A 32 -2.09 -3.78 6.44
N ARG A 33 -1.09 -4.06 7.29
CA ARG A 33 0.34 -3.88 7.00
C ARG A 33 0.84 -4.77 5.87
N ARG A 34 0.04 -5.76 5.45
CA ARG A 34 0.31 -6.64 4.30
C ARG A 34 -0.40 -6.17 3.03
N HIS A 35 -1.30 -5.20 3.11
CA HIS A 35 -2.04 -4.69 1.95
C HIS A 35 -1.16 -3.78 1.09
N ALA A 36 -1.37 -3.80 -0.23
CA ALA A 36 -0.59 -3.01 -1.20
C ALA A 36 -0.54 -1.51 -0.88
N TYR A 37 -1.65 -0.95 -0.35
CA TYR A 37 -1.72 0.45 0.08
C TYR A 37 -0.72 0.80 1.18
N TYR A 38 -0.39 -0.13 2.10
CA TYR A 38 0.63 0.14 3.12
C TYR A 38 1.99 0.37 2.48
N TYR A 39 2.39 -0.51 1.54
CA TYR A 39 3.65 -0.35 0.80
C TYR A 39 3.68 0.91 -0.05
N GLN A 40 2.56 1.29 -0.68
CA GLN A 40 2.47 2.55 -1.44
C GLN A 40 2.70 3.77 -0.55
N VAL A 41 2.04 3.82 0.61
CA VAL A 41 2.23 4.90 1.58
C VAL A 41 3.66 4.93 2.09
N GLN A 42 4.20 3.80 2.52
CA GLN A 42 5.59 3.72 3.00
C GLN A 42 6.58 4.18 1.93
N ALA A 43 6.35 3.84 0.66
CA ALA A 43 7.21 4.27 -0.45
C ALA A 43 7.18 5.80 -0.61
N GLN A 44 6.01 6.41 -0.53
CA GLN A 44 5.87 7.86 -0.59
C GLN A 44 6.55 8.54 0.59
N LEU A 45 6.36 8.04 1.81
CA LEU A 45 7.00 8.57 3.01
C LEU A 45 8.53 8.49 2.92
N HIS A 46 9.06 7.37 2.42
CA HIS A 46 10.49 7.17 2.27
C HIS A 46 11.12 8.03 1.18
N VAL A 47 10.48 8.13 0.02
CA VAL A 47 11.00 8.91 -1.12
C VAL A 47 10.98 10.41 -0.85
N VAL A 48 9.94 10.91 -0.17
CA VAL A 48 9.77 12.34 0.13
C VAL A 48 10.45 12.74 1.45
N ASP A 49 11.00 11.78 2.20
CA ASP A 49 11.68 11.99 3.46
C ASP A 49 10.79 12.68 4.51
N VAL A 50 9.58 12.16 4.70
CA VAL A 50 8.60 12.66 5.69
C VAL A 50 8.27 11.60 6.74
N ASP A 51 8.06 12.04 7.98
CA ASP A 51 7.89 11.14 9.13
C ASP A 51 6.54 10.43 9.15
N TYR A 52 5.49 11.05 8.61
CA TYR A 52 4.15 10.46 8.62
C TYR A 52 3.23 11.06 7.55
N CYS A 53 2.12 10.37 7.31
CA CYS A 53 0.95 10.94 6.64
C CYS A 53 -0.34 10.42 7.29
N ASP A 54 -1.45 11.07 6.98
CA ASP A 54 -2.77 10.60 7.38
C ASP A 54 -3.39 9.81 6.21
N PHE A 55 -3.58 8.51 6.39
CA PHE A 55 -4.23 7.62 5.45
C PHE A 55 -5.74 7.67 5.64
N VAL A 56 -6.46 8.00 4.58
CA VAL A 56 -7.90 8.27 4.62
C VAL A 56 -8.67 7.24 3.79
N VAL A 57 -9.65 6.58 4.40
CA VAL A 57 -10.66 5.78 3.71
C VAL A 57 -11.99 6.46 3.90
N TRP A 58 -12.63 6.82 2.80
CA TRP A 58 -13.89 7.57 2.79
C TRP A 58 -14.97 6.81 2.02
N THR A 59 -16.18 6.81 2.56
CA THR A 59 -17.44 6.43 1.90
C THR A 59 -18.43 7.58 2.03
N LYS A 60 -19.60 7.47 1.41
CA LYS A 60 -20.65 8.50 1.58
C LYS A 60 -21.13 8.65 3.02
N ASN A 61 -20.96 7.61 3.85
CA ASN A 61 -21.56 7.51 5.17
C ASN A 61 -20.52 7.48 6.31
N ASP A 62 -19.24 7.24 6.01
CA ASP A 62 -18.21 7.08 7.03
C ASP A 62 -16.82 7.54 6.54
N LEU A 63 -15.98 7.91 7.51
CA LEU A 63 -14.62 8.37 7.29
C LEU A 63 -13.69 7.73 8.32
N PHE A 64 -12.75 6.93 7.82
CA PHE A 64 -11.67 6.37 8.60
C PHE A 64 -10.37 7.10 8.30
N VAL A 65 -9.66 7.51 9.35
CA VAL A 65 -8.35 8.15 9.26
C VAL A 65 -7.37 7.41 10.17
N GLU A 66 -6.22 7.04 9.63
CA GLU A 66 -5.11 6.48 10.39
C GLU A 66 -3.82 7.24 10.08
N ARG A 67 -3.09 7.64 11.12
CA ARG A 67 -1.73 8.17 10.94
C ARG A 67 -0.76 7.02 10.69
N ILE A 68 -0.12 7.05 9.52
CA ILE A 68 0.93 6.10 9.15
C ILE A 68 2.27 6.77 9.35
N VAL A 69 3.09 6.21 10.23
CA VAL A 69 4.47 6.64 10.46
C VAL A 69 5.39 5.90 9.50
N ARG A 70 6.45 6.58 9.04
CA ARG A 70 7.50 5.98 8.23
C ARG A 70 8.16 4.82 8.96
N ASP A 71 8.19 3.67 8.30
CA ASP A 71 8.80 2.43 8.78
C ASP A 71 10.17 2.29 8.12
N VAL A 72 11.23 2.66 8.84
CA VAL A 72 12.59 2.69 8.30
C VAL A 72 13.13 1.26 8.11
N ASP A 73 12.87 0.37 9.07
CA ASP A 73 13.35 -1.02 9.07
C ASP A 73 12.73 -1.84 7.93
N LEU A 74 11.53 -1.46 7.47
CA LEU A 74 10.93 -2.05 6.28
C LEU A 74 11.82 -1.89 5.03
N TRP A 75 12.53 -0.77 4.89
CA TRP A 75 13.31 -0.45 3.69
C TRP A 75 14.59 -1.25 3.57
N ASP A 76 15.21 -1.62 4.69
CA ASP A 76 16.39 -2.49 4.70
C ASP A 76 16.11 -3.83 4.01
N ASN A 77 14.86 -4.30 4.08
CA ASN A 77 14.44 -5.54 3.44
C ASN A 77 13.90 -5.35 2.00
N ILE A 78 13.33 -4.19 1.70
CA ILE A 78 12.70 -3.92 0.39
C ILE A 78 13.74 -3.47 -0.65
N ILE A 79 14.70 -2.62 -0.28
CA ILE A 79 15.66 -2.02 -1.22
C ILE A 79 16.41 -3.09 -2.04
N PRO A 80 16.99 -4.16 -1.44
CA PRO A 80 17.71 -5.18 -2.22
C PRO A 80 16.82 -5.88 -3.25
N ARG A 81 15.54 -6.09 -2.93
CA ARG A 81 14.57 -6.74 -3.82
C ARG A 81 14.18 -5.82 -4.97
N VAL A 82 13.94 -4.54 -4.68
CA VAL A 82 13.61 -3.52 -5.68
C VAL A 82 14.79 -3.30 -6.63
N GLU A 83 16.02 -3.25 -6.11
CA GLU A 83 17.22 -3.13 -6.94
C GLU A 83 17.39 -4.34 -7.86
N SER A 84 17.21 -5.56 -7.33
CA SER A 84 17.27 -6.78 -8.13
C SER A 84 16.22 -6.79 -9.24
N PHE A 85 14.97 -6.43 -8.93
CA PHE A 85 13.90 -6.30 -9.91
C PHE A 85 14.22 -5.25 -10.98
N PHE A 86 14.76 -4.09 -10.57
CA PHE A 86 15.15 -3.04 -11.49
C PHE A 86 16.24 -3.53 -12.46
N ARG A 87 17.32 -4.14 -11.94
CA ARG A 87 18.45 -4.60 -12.75
C ARG A 87 18.11 -5.76 -13.68
N LEU A 88 17.27 -6.70 -13.21
CA LEU A 88 16.98 -7.93 -13.94
C LEU A 88 15.76 -7.84 -14.84
N CYS A 89 14.79 -6.96 -14.54
CA CYS A 89 13.54 -6.89 -15.27
C CYS A 89 13.35 -5.52 -15.95
N VAL A 90 13.50 -4.42 -15.22
CA VAL A 90 13.19 -3.08 -15.75
C VAL A 90 14.28 -2.60 -16.71
N LEU A 91 15.54 -2.67 -16.30
CA LEU A 91 16.67 -2.14 -17.07
C LEU A 91 16.83 -2.85 -18.44
N PRO A 92 16.76 -4.19 -18.55
CA PRO A 92 16.84 -4.88 -19.84
C PRO A 92 15.67 -4.56 -20.75
N GLU A 93 14.48 -4.33 -20.18
CA GLU A 93 13.28 -3.97 -20.92
C GLU A 93 13.37 -2.54 -21.48
N VAL A 94 13.79 -1.57 -20.65
CA VAL A 94 13.98 -0.17 -21.05
C VAL A 94 15.03 -0.03 -22.15
N LEU A 95 16.14 -0.78 -22.06
CA LEU A 95 17.26 -0.65 -23.01
C LEU A 95 17.08 -1.48 -24.29
N GLY A 96 16.31 -2.57 -24.27
CA GLY A 96 16.33 -3.54 -25.36
C GLY A 96 15.02 -4.28 -25.66
N GLN A 97 13.93 -4.00 -24.94
CA GLN A 97 12.63 -4.70 -25.10
C GLN A 97 12.77 -6.23 -25.02
N GLN A 98 13.71 -6.71 -24.19
CA GLN A 98 14.13 -8.11 -24.23
C GLN A 98 13.05 -9.07 -23.67
N LEU A 99 12.16 -8.60 -22.81
CA LEU A 99 11.08 -9.43 -22.25
C LEU A 99 9.81 -9.35 -23.10
N THR A 100 9.53 -8.21 -23.74
CA THR A 100 8.33 -8.02 -24.56
C THR A 100 8.49 -8.47 -26.01
N ARG A 101 9.70 -8.53 -26.57
CA ARG A 101 9.95 -9.02 -27.95
C ARG A 101 9.79 -10.53 -28.16
N GLY A 102 9.69 -11.32 -27.09
CA GLY A 102 9.56 -12.79 -27.15
C GLY A 102 8.13 -13.32 -27.32
N LYS A 103 7.17 -12.47 -27.70
CA LYS A 103 5.77 -12.85 -28.01
C LYS A 103 5.43 -12.58 -29.46
#